data_AF-A0A7J2J6H6-F1
#
_entry.id   AF-A0A7J2J6H6-F1
#
_cell.length_a   1.000
_cell.length_b   1.000
_cell.length_c   1.000
_cell.angle_alpha   90.00
_cell.angle_beta   90.00
_cell.angle_gamma   90.00
#
_symmetry.space_group_name_H-M   'P 1'
#
loop_
_entity.id
_entity.type
_entity.pdbx_description
1 polymer ?
#
loop_
_entity_poly.entity_id
_entity_poly.type
_entity_poly.pdbx_seq_one_letter_code
_entity_poly.pdbx_strand_id
1 'polypeptide(L)'
;MKNEEKSIKRTTIILDEEERKYIDQLIREGKEPGIKPLISKMLDVYRSMMIYDWKYPGEYYCGISRIAFINAEFVSVLLQYIPREKWWEVGRKAGEVLKVSLEASLNIKADERKDWPNVFKRLRVQGFGDIYLRD
;
A
#
# COMPACT_ATOMS: atom_id res chain seq x y z
N MET A 1 -17.44 -25.94 -12.91
CA MET A 1 -17.58 -24.47 -12.95
C MET A 1 -16.96 -23.99 -14.26
N LYS A 2 -17.71 -23.28 -15.11
CA LYS A 2 -17.19 -22.73 -16.37
C LYS A 2 -16.06 -21.75 -16.06
N ASN A 3 -14.91 -21.92 -16.70
CA ASN A 3 -13.87 -20.89 -16.79
C ASN A 3 -14.48 -19.71 -17.56
N GLU A 4 -14.89 -18.67 -16.85
CA GLU A 4 -15.12 -17.37 -17.47
C GLU A 4 -13.76 -16.86 -17.96
N GLU A 5 -13.51 -16.94 -19.27
CA GLU A 5 -12.44 -16.20 -19.91
C GLU A 5 -12.61 -14.73 -19.51
N LYS A 6 -11.70 -14.20 -18.69
CA LYS A 6 -11.71 -12.79 -18.29
C LYS A 6 -11.69 -11.92 -19.55
N SER A 7 -12.86 -11.41 -19.94
CA SER A 7 -12.98 -10.54 -21.11
C SER A 7 -12.08 -9.32 -20.92
N ILE A 8 -11.13 -9.13 -21.83
CA ILE A 8 -10.23 -7.99 -21.81
C ILE A 8 -11.05 -6.77 -22.22
N LYS A 9 -11.38 -5.91 -21.25
CA LYS A 9 -12.05 -4.64 -21.51
C LYS A 9 -11.03 -3.61 -22.01
N ARG A 10 -11.36 -2.93 -23.12
CA ARG A 10 -10.54 -1.85 -23.68
C ARG A 10 -11.14 -0.50 -23.24
N THR A 11 -10.27 0.40 -22.83
CA THR A 11 -10.63 1.76 -22.41
C THR A 11 -9.65 2.75 -23.03
N THR A 12 -10.16 3.89 -23.49
CA THR A 12 -9.36 5.03 -23.94
C THR A 12 -9.22 6.02 -22.79
N ILE A 13 -7.99 6.46 -22.52
CA ILE A 13 -7.70 7.48 -21.52
C ILE A 13 -7.17 8.71 -22.27
N ILE A 14 -7.73 9.87 -21.96
CA ILE A 14 -7.25 11.16 -22.47
C ILE A 14 -6.25 11.68 -21.44
N LEU A 15 -5.05 11.98 -21.90
CA LEU A 15 -3.98 12.59 -21.12
C LEU A 15 -3.67 13.95 -21.73
N ASP A 16 -3.34 14.91 -20.91
CA ASP A 16 -2.79 16.17 -21.41
C ASP A 16 -1.35 15.98 -21.94
N GLU A 17 -0.82 17.03 -22.57
CA GLU A 17 0.50 16.98 -23.17
C GLU A 17 1.62 16.85 -22.13
N GLU A 18 1.46 17.43 -20.95
CA GLU A 18 2.47 17.40 -19.88
C GLU A 18 2.53 16.01 -19.22
N GLU A 19 1.37 15.44 -18.88
CA GLU A 19 1.21 14.07 -18.41
C GLU A 19 1.82 13.09 -19.40
N ARG A 20 1.54 13.26 -20.70
CA ARG A 20 2.10 12.37 -21.72
C ARG A 20 3.62 12.48 -21.82
N LYS A 21 4.16 13.70 -21.85
CA LYS A 21 5.62 13.93 -21.87
C LYS A 21 6.30 13.33 -20.65
N TYR A 22 5.71 13.48 -19.47
CA TYR A 22 6.22 12.91 -18.23
C TYR A 22 6.27 11.38 -18.27
N ILE A 23 5.18 10.74 -18.73
CA ILE A 23 5.14 9.28 -18.88
C ILE A 23 6.19 8.79 -19.89
N ASP A 24 6.31 9.45 -21.04
CA ASP A 24 7.29 9.08 -22.07
C ASP A 24 8.73 9.25 -21.55
N GLN A 25 9.00 10.27 -20.72
CA GLN A 25 10.27 10.43 -20.03
C GLN A 25 10.57 9.25 -19.10
N LEU A 26 9.62 8.84 -18.25
CA LEU A 26 9.80 7.70 -17.34
C LEU A 26 10.10 6.40 -18.10
N ILE A 27 9.46 6.20 -19.25
CA ILE A 27 9.69 5.03 -20.11
C ILE A 27 11.08 5.09 -20.73
N ARG A 28 11.49 6.25 -21.26
CA ARG A 28 12.82 6.44 -21.86
C ARG A 28 13.95 6.25 -20.85
N GLU A 29 13.75 6.63 -19.60
CA GLU A 29 14.70 6.42 -18.50
C GLU A 29 14.70 4.98 -17.97
N GLY A 30 13.85 4.10 -18.50
CA GLY A 30 13.73 2.71 -18.06
C GLY A 30 13.09 2.55 -16.67
N LYS A 31 12.49 3.60 -16.11
CA LYS A 31 11.83 3.57 -14.79
C LYS A 31 10.47 2.86 -14.85
N GLU A 32 9.80 2.91 -16.00
CA GLU A 32 8.53 2.25 -16.23
C GLU A 32 8.56 1.48 -17.57
N PRO A 33 8.04 0.24 -17.63
CA PRO A 33 8.12 -0.59 -18.84
C PRO A 33 7.13 -0.17 -19.93
N GLY A 34 6.22 0.77 -19.65
CA GLY A 34 5.24 1.29 -20.60
C GLY A 34 4.02 1.89 -19.93
N ILE A 35 3.18 2.57 -20.72
CA ILE A 35 1.99 3.26 -20.22
C ILE A 35 0.95 2.32 -19.58
N LYS A 36 0.69 1.16 -20.19
CA LYS A 36 -0.30 0.21 -19.67
C LYS A 36 0.11 -0.37 -18.30
N PRO A 37 1.35 -0.87 -18.11
CA PRO A 37 1.84 -1.27 -16.80
C PRO A 37 1.79 -0.14 -15.76
N LEU A 38 2.18 1.08 -16.15
CA LEU A 38 2.14 2.25 -15.28
C LEU A 38 0.71 2.54 -14.79
N ILE A 39 -0.26 2.65 -15.71
CA ILE A 39 -1.67 2.88 -15.36
C ILE A 39 -2.22 1.77 -14.47
N SER A 40 -1.87 0.50 -14.76
CA SER A 40 -2.29 -0.64 -13.94
C SER A 40 -1.73 -0.56 -12.51
N LYS A 41 -0.45 -0.17 -12.38
CA LYS A 41 0.22 0.08 -11.10
C LYS A 41 -0.43 1.23 -10.35
N MET A 42 -0.74 2.34 -11.01
CA MET A 42 -1.43 3.49 -10.41
C MET A 42 -2.82 3.14 -9.90
N LEU A 43 -3.61 2.37 -10.66
CA LEU A 43 -4.92 1.91 -10.19
C LEU A 43 -4.81 0.98 -8.98
N ASP A 44 -3.82 0.07 -8.95
CA ASP A 44 -3.63 -0.78 -7.79
C ASP A 44 -3.16 0.01 -6.56
N VAL A 45 -2.27 0.99 -6.72
CA VAL A 45 -1.84 1.90 -5.64
C VAL A 45 -3.02 2.73 -5.15
N TYR A 46 -3.77 3.38 -6.06
CA TYR A 46 -4.92 4.21 -5.74
C TYR A 46 -5.96 3.46 -4.90
N ARG A 47 -6.30 2.24 -5.32
CA ARG A 47 -7.21 1.37 -4.57
C ARG A 47 -6.61 0.89 -3.26
N SER A 48 -5.36 0.42 -3.28
CA SER A 48 -4.73 -0.19 -2.10
C SER A 48 -4.47 0.83 -0.99
N MET A 49 -4.22 2.09 -1.33
CA MET A 49 -4.02 3.18 -0.38
C MET A 49 -5.32 3.92 -0.01
N MET A 50 -6.46 3.53 -0.61
CA MET A 50 -7.75 4.20 -0.44
C MET A 50 -7.66 5.71 -0.69
N ILE A 51 -6.95 6.12 -1.75
CA ILE A 51 -6.70 7.54 -2.04
C ILE A 51 -8.01 8.34 -2.22
N TYR A 52 -9.09 7.67 -2.64
CA TYR A 52 -10.43 8.25 -2.71
C TYR A 52 -10.99 8.76 -1.36
N ASP A 53 -10.43 8.32 -0.22
CA ASP A 53 -10.80 8.81 1.11
C ASP A 53 -9.96 10.02 1.57
N TRP A 54 -8.95 10.44 0.81
CA TRP A 54 -8.05 11.53 1.15
C TRP A 54 -8.69 12.89 0.86
N LYS A 55 -9.67 13.26 1.69
CA LYS A 55 -10.50 14.45 1.49
C LYS A 55 -9.87 15.74 1.99
N TYR A 56 -8.95 15.66 2.97
CA TYR A 56 -8.38 16.83 3.63
C TYR A 56 -6.92 17.03 3.21
N PRO A 57 -6.53 18.26 2.81
CA PRO A 57 -5.14 18.55 2.44
C PRO A 57 -4.16 18.19 3.56
N GLY A 58 -3.17 17.36 3.27
CA GLY A 58 -2.16 16.93 4.25
C GLY A 58 -2.61 15.81 5.21
N GLU A 59 -3.80 15.24 5.00
CA GLU A 59 -4.28 14.09 5.77
C GLU A 59 -4.57 12.90 4.86
N TYR A 60 -3.84 11.83 5.12
CA TYR A 60 -3.95 10.58 4.36
C TYR A 60 -4.72 9.57 5.20
N TYR A 61 -5.82 9.06 4.65
CA TYR A 61 -6.69 8.12 5.35
C TYR A 61 -6.68 6.75 4.68
N CYS A 62 -6.80 5.71 5.49
CA CYS A 62 -7.19 4.39 5.03
C CYS A 62 -8.31 3.92 5.94
N GLY A 63 -9.55 4.02 5.46
CA GLY A 63 -10.75 3.92 6.29
C GLY A 63 -10.67 4.89 7.47
N ILE A 64 -10.76 4.37 8.69
CA ILE A 64 -10.82 5.21 9.90
C ILE A 64 -9.44 5.67 10.39
N SER A 65 -8.35 5.18 9.81
CA SER A 65 -6.99 5.44 10.30
C SER A 65 -6.29 6.50 9.48
N ARG A 66 -5.76 7.52 10.17
CA ARG A 66 -4.83 8.48 9.59
C ARG A 66 -3.45 7.86 9.44
N ILE A 67 -2.83 8.10 8.30
CA ILE A 67 -1.50 7.65 7.93
C ILE A 67 -0.58 8.87 7.80
N ALA A 68 0.66 8.71 8.25
CA ALA A 68 1.73 9.66 8.01
C ALA A 68 2.83 8.97 7.19
N PHE A 69 3.33 9.65 6.16
CA PHE A 69 4.56 9.23 5.48
C PHE A 69 5.74 9.82 6.24
N ILE A 70 6.55 8.94 6.83
CA ILE A 70 7.76 9.32 7.55
C ILE A 70 8.94 8.52 7.01
N ASN A 71 10.11 9.14 7.04
CA ASN A 71 11.38 8.49 6.73
C ASN A 71 11.64 7.34 7.71
N ALA A 72 12.14 6.20 7.22
CA ALA A 72 12.48 5.05 8.06
C ALA A 72 13.54 5.41 9.12
N GLU A 73 14.40 6.39 8.81
CA GLU A 73 15.39 6.94 9.70
C GLU A 73 14.77 7.57 10.95
N PHE A 74 13.58 8.18 10.85
CA PHE A 74 12.89 8.74 12.02
C PHE A 74 12.53 7.64 13.01
N VAL A 75 12.01 6.51 12.51
CA VAL A 75 11.70 5.34 13.34
C VAL A 75 12.97 4.78 13.97
N SER A 76 14.07 4.72 13.20
CA SER A 76 15.35 4.23 13.67
C SER A 76 15.92 5.09 14.79
N VAL A 77 15.86 6.42 14.66
CA VAL A 77 16.27 7.35 15.72
C VAL A 77 15.39 7.19 16.96
N LEU A 78 14.06 7.07 16.81
CA LEU A 78 13.16 6.85 17.95
C LEU A 78 13.48 5.55 18.70
N LEU A 79 13.77 4.46 17.96
CA LEU A 79 14.11 3.16 18.55
C LEU A 79 15.41 3.19 19.35
N GLN A 80 16.36 4.08 19.05
CA GLN A 80 17.61 4.22 19.83
C GLN A 80 17.36 4.69 21.27
N TYR A 81 16.26 5.39 21.52
CA TYR A 81 15.88 5.85 22.86
C TYR A 81 15.03 4.81 23.63
N ILE A 82 14.66 3.70 22.98
CA ILE A 82 13.86 2.64 23.58
C ILE A 82 14.81 1.49 23.95
N PRO A 83 14.86 1.06 25.22
CA PRO A 83 15.65 -0.10 25.63
C PRO A 83 15.30 -1.34 24.79
N ARG A 84 16.31 -2.11 24.39
CA ARG A 84 16.18 -3.20 23.41
C ARG A 84 15.20 -4.28 23.86
N GLU A 85 15.13 -4.55 25.16
CA GLU A 85 14.19 -5.46 25.79
C GLU A 85 12.72 -5.05 25.60
N LYS A 86 12.44 -3.77 25.35
CA LYS A 86 11.09 -3.25 25.09
C LYS A 86 10.70 -3.26 23.62
N TRP A 87 11.63 -3.50 22.69
CA TRP A 87 11.35 -3.44 21.25
C TRP A 87 10.25 -4.41 20.85
N TRP A 88 10.27 -5.63 21.41
CA TRP A 88 9.23 -6.61 21.14
C TRP A 88 7.85 -6.15 21.61
N GLU A 89 7.76 -5.57 22.81
CA GLU A 89 6.50 -5.05 23.35
C GLU A 89 5.96 -3.88 22.52
N VAL A 90 6.84 -2.97 22.09
CA VAL A 90 6.50 -1.85 21.21
C VAL A 90 5.97 -2.35 19.88
N GLY A 91 6.66 -3.30 19.24
CA GLY A 91 6.22 -3.91 17.99
C GLY A 91 4.87 -4.62 18.13
N ARG A 92 4.66 -5.35 19.23
CA ARG A 92 3.39 -6.02 19.53
C ARG A 92 2.24 -5.02 19.66
N LYS A 93 2.41 -3.95 20.43
CA LYS A 93 1.41 -2.88 20.61
C LYS A 93 1.12 -2.14 19.30
N ALA A 94 2.15 -1.86 18.50
CA ALA A 94 1.97 -1.28 17.17
C ALA A 94 1.16 -2.22 16.25
N GLY A 95 1.42 -3.53 16.32
CA GLY A 95 0.65 -4.55 15.61
C GLY A 95 -0.81 -4.64 16.05
N GLU A 96 -1.11 -4.49 17.34
CA GLU A 96 -2.48 -4.43 17.86
C GLU A 96 -3.25 -3.23 17.29
N VAL A 97 -2.61 -2.05 17.25
CA VAL A 97 -3.21 -0.86 16.62
C VAL A 97 -3.47 -1.07 15.14
N LEU A 98 -2.49 -1.67 14.42
CA LEU A 98 -2.67 -2.01 13.01
C LEU A 98 -3.82 -3.00 12.81
N LYS A 99 -3.93 -4.04 13.65
CA LYS A 99 -5.01 -5.03 13.58
C LYS A 99 -6.38 -4.37 13.62
N VAL A 100 -6.61 -3.45 14.57
CA VAL A 100 -7.87 -2.71 14.69
C VAL A 100 -8.16 -1.90 13.43
N SER A 101 -7.13 -1.23 12.87
CA SER A 101 -7.25 -0.48 11.62
C SER A 101 -7.68 -1.36 10.45
N LEU A 102 -7.06 -2.53 10.29
CA LEU A 102 -7.35 -3.50 9.24
C LEU A 102 -8.78 -4.05 9.34
N GLU A 103 -9.20 -4.43 10.55
CA GLU A 103 -10.52 -5.01 10.79
C GLU A 103 -11.63 -3.99 10.55
N ALA A 104 -11.49 -2.79 11.12
CA ALA A 104 -12.52 -1.75 11.00
C ALA A 104 -12.63 -1.16 9.59
N SER A 105 -11.50 -1.01 8.88
CA SER A 105 -11.48 -0.30 7.60
C SER A 105 -11.62 -1.22 6.39
N LEU A 106 -11.10 -2.45 6.48
CA LEU A 106 -10.97 -3.36 5.34
C LEU A 106 -11.66 -4.70 5.57
N ASN A 107 -12.24 -4.93 6.75
CA ASN A 107 -12.83 -6.22 7.15
C ASN A 107 -11.84 -7.38 6.97
N ILE A 108 -10.54 -7.11 7.18
CA ILE A 108 -9.46 -8.09 7.12
C ILE A 108 -9.20 -8.57 8.54
N LYS A 109 -9.35 -9.87 8.78
CA LYS A 109 -9.13 -10.45 10.11
C LYS A 109 -7.71 -10.97 10.24
N ALA A 110 -6.87 -10.25 10.99
CA ALA A 110 -5.44 -10.57 11.09
C ALA A 110 -5.16 -11.90 11.80
N ASP A 111 -6.10 -12.41 12.59
CA ASP A 111 -6.05 -13.70 13.27
C ASP A 111 -6.47 -14.88 12.37
N GLU A 112 -7.13 -14.63 11.24
CA GLU A 112 -7.51 -15.67 10.30
C GLU A 112 -6.44 -15.85 9.21
N ARG A 113 -5.77 -17.02 9.19
CA ARG A 113 -4.68 -17.31 8.21
C ARG A 113 -5.08 -17.10 6.75
N LYS A 114 -6.37 -17.28 6.43
CA LYS A 114 -6.92 -17.04 5.07
C LYS A 114 -6.77 -15.58 4.61
N ASP A 115 -6.74 -14.65 5.55
CA ASP A 115 -6.67 -13.20 5.31
C ASP A 115 -5.24 -12.66 5.35
N TRP A 116 -4.27 -13.48 5.79
CA TRP A 116 -2.85 -13.10 5.85
C TRP A 116 -2.27 -12.56 4.55
N PRO A 117 -2.61 -13.09 3.35
CA PRO A 117 -2.16 -12.47 2.10
C PRO A 117 -2.57 -11.00 1.97
N ASN A 118 -3.77 -10.64 2.46
CA ASN A 118 -4.25 -9.27 2.45
C ASN A 118 -3.55 -8.41 3.52
N VAL A 119 -3.26 -8.99 4.69
CA VAL A 119 -2.44 -8.33 5.74
C VAL A 119 -1.04 -8.00 5.21
N PHE A 120 -0.36 -8.96 4.58
CA PHE A 120 0.98 -8.75 4.03
C PHE A 120 0.98 -7.76 2.88
N LYS A 121 -0.01 -7.83 1.98
CA LYS A 121 -0.21 -6.80 0.96
C LYS A 121 -0.32 -5.41 1.60
N ARG A 122 -1.02 -5.31 2.73
CA ARG A 122 -1.21 -4.02 3.41
C ARG A 122 0.05 -3.51 4.09
N LEU A 123 0.81 -4.38 4.75
CA LEU A 123 2.12 -4.05 5.33
C LEU A 123 3.11 -3.58 4.25
N ARG A 124 3.12 -4.25 3.08
CA ARG A 124 3.91 -3.83 1.92
C ARG A 124 3.54 -2.43 1.45
N VAL A 125 2.25 -2.14 1.31
CA VAL A 125 1.74 -0.82 0.90
C VAL A 125 2.14 0.28 1.90
N GLN A 126 2.28 -0.06 3.18
CA GLN A 126 2.74 0.85 4.23
C GLN A 126 4.27 0.98 4.32
N GLY A 127 5.03 0.25 3.49
CA GLY A 127 6.49 0.35 3.44
C GLY A 127 7.24 -0.58 4.42
N PHE A 128 6.56 -1.54 5.06
CA PHE A 128 7.23 -2.55 5.90
C PHE A 128 7.99 -3.63 5.12
N GLY A 129 7.84 -3.64 3.79
CA GLY A 129 8.49 -4.60 2.89
C GLY A 129 7.60 -5.78 2.51
N ASP A 130 8.17 -6.67 1.69
CA ASP A 130 7.49 -7.90 1.25
C ASP A 130 7.64 -9.01 2.31
N ILE A 131 6.51 -9.54 2.76
CA ILE A 131 6.45 -10.63 3.75
C ILE A 131 5.90 -11.87 3.05
N TYR A 132 6.67 -12.95 3.10
CA TYR A 132 6.31 -14.23 2.51
C TYR A 132 6.13 -15.27 3.61
N LEU A 133 5.08 -16.09 3.48
CA LEU A 133 4.96 -17.28 4.30
C LEU A 133 6.00 -18.28 3.84
N ARG A 134 6.83 -18.73 4.78
CA ARG A 134 7.62 -19.92 4.59
C ARG A 134 6.69 -21.11 4.72
N ASP A 135 6.71 -21.99 3.72
CA ASP A 135 5.99 -23.27 3.74
C ASP A 135 6.37 -24.12 4.95
#